data_AF-A0A241WGI8-F1
#
_entry.id   AF-A0A241WGI8-F1
#
_cell.length_a   1.000
_cell.length_b   1.000
_cell.length_c   1.000
_cell.angle_alpha   90.00
_cell.angle_beta   90.00
_cell.angle_gamma   90.00
#
_symmetry.space_group_name_H-M   'P 1'
#
loop_
_entity.id
_entity.type
_entity.pdbx_description
1 polymer ?
#
loop_
_entity_poly.entity_id
_entity_poly.type
_entity_poly.pdbx_seq_one_letter_code
_entity_poly.pdbx_strand_id
1 'polypeptide(L)'
;MSQNEIRSALDNVSTQELQHLITVSTGFIDAYVIECYEKDPMLLPQNVVLSALDSATHVNTVEWHEVKLPVFSVSDPNRTLGVALVIEGDEDEQRFALMCNEMPKSIRLRISEVVDDHQTIQDDTILQYVLIGDSKYHVPNLSRIQTKIGLSA
;
A
#
# COMPACT_ATOMS: atom_id res chain seq x y z
N MET A 1 -42.65 11.17 3.19
CA MET A 1 -41.52 11.08 4.13
C MET A 1 -40.49 10.15 3.50
N SER A 2 -39.26 10.51 3.14
CA SER A 2 -38.52 11.77 3.03
C SER A 2 -37.40 11.49 2.01
N GLN A 3 -37.55 11.95 0.76
CA GLN A 3 -36.48 11.94 -0.26
C GLN A 3 -35.58 13.18 -0.14
N ASN A 4 -35.80 14.03 0.86
CA ASN A 4 -35.13 15.33 1.00
C ASN A 4 -33.91 15.31 1.93
N GLU A 5 -33.72 14.27 2.75
CA GLU A 5 -32.59 14.23 3.70
C GLU A 5 -31.26 13.82 3.05
N ILE A 6 -31.29 13.14 1.90
CA ILE A 6 -30.07 12.73 1.17
C ILE A 6 -29.43 13.92 0.43
N ARG A 7 -30.22 14.92 0.04
CA ARG A 7 -29.72 16.09 -0.72
C ARG A 7 -28.90 17.06 0.14
N SER A 8 -29.25 17.25 1.41
CA SER A 8 -28.53 18.21 2.28
C SER A 8 -27.19 17.70 2.83
N ALA A 9 -26.90 16.40 2.77
CA ALA A 9 -25.59 15.86 3.15
C ALA A 9 -24.55 15.98 2.02
N LEU A 10 -24.98 16.24 0.79
CA LEU A 10 -24.13 16.33 -0.41
C LEU A 10 -23.58 17.76 -0.64
N ASP A 11 -24.15 18.78 -0.01
CA ASP A 11 -23.80 20.18 -0.25
C ASP A 11 -22.53 20.65 0.48
N ASN A 12 -21.94 19.84 1.36
CA ASN A 12 -20.69 20.14 2.07
C ASN A 12 -19.51 19.24 1.66
N VAL A 13 -19.68 18.40 0.64
CA VAL A 13 -18.60 17.51 0.17
C VAL A 13 -17.65 18.36 -0.66
N SER A 14 -16.43 18.49 -0.18
CA SER A 14 -15.37 19.24 -0.83
C SER A 14 -15.19 18.72 -2.27
N THR A 15 -14.97 19.61 -3.24
CA THR A 15 -14.79 19.26 -4.65
C THR A 15 -13.64 18.25 -4.87
N GLN A 16 -12.77 18.06 -3.87
CA GLN A 16 -11.68 17.07 -3.84
C GLN A 16 -12.16 15.64 -3.52
N GLU A 17 -13.13 15.46 -2.63
CA GLU A 17 -13.71 14.13 -2.33
C GLU A 17 -14.52 13.59 -3.51
N LEU A 18 -15.18 14.46 -4.27
CA LEU A 18 -15.85 14.10 -5.53
C LEU A 18 -14.86 13.64 -6.60
N GLN A 19 -13.69 14.26 -6.71
CA GLN A 19 -12.65 13.79 -7.63
C GLN A 19 -12.14 12.40 -7.22
N HIS A 20 -11.97 12.14 -5.92
CA HIS A 20 -11.62 10.82 -5.39
C HIS A 20 -12.72 9.77 -5.70
N LEU A 21 -14.00 10.13 -5.56
CA LEU A 21 -15.15 9.27 -5.90
C LEU A 21 -15.28 8.98 -7.40
N ILE A 22 -14.86 9.89 -8.28
CA ILE A 22 -14.86 9.68 -9.74
C ILE A 22 -13.75 8.70 -10.15
N THR A 23 -12.58 8.69 -9.49
CA THR A 23 -11.53 7.71 -9.77
C THR A 23 -11.89 6.29 -9.32
N VAL A 24 -12.60 6.16 -8.18
CA VAL A 24 -13.17 4.89 -7.69
C VAL A 24 -14.25 4.33 -8.63
N SER A 25 -14.83 5.14 -9.52
CA SER A 25 -15.92 4.75 -10.42
C SER A 25 -15.55 3.87 -11.62
N THR A 26 -14.27 3.60 -11.88
CA THR A 26 -13.86 2.84 -13.09
C THR A 26 -13.86 1.32 -12.92
N GLY A 27 -13.99 0.80 -11.69
CA GLY A 27 -13.97 -0.64 -11.43
C GLY A 27 -12.59 -1.29 -11.58
N PHE A 28 -11.52 -0.48 -11.63
CA PHE A 28 -10.13 -0.94 -11.71
C PHE A 28 -9.29 -0.41 -10.53
N ILE A 29 -8.22 -1.14 -10.22
CA ILE A 29 -7.18 -0.79 -9.25
C ILE A 29 -5.84 -0.88 -9.97
N ASP A 30 -5.03 0.18 -9.91
CA ASP A 30 -3.62 0.12 -10.27
C ASP A 30 -2.82 -0.24 -9.01
N ALA A 31 -2.09 -1.35 -9.07
CA ALA A 31 -1.33 -1.90 -7.95
C ALA A 31 0.09 -2.26 -8.37
N TYR A 32 1.00 -2.28 -7.41
CA TYR A 32 2.30 -2.89 -7.52
C TYR A 32 2.24 -4.32 -7.01
N VAL A 33 2.87 -5.24 -7.74
CA VAL A 33 3.19 -6.58 -7.26
C VAL A 33 4.62 -6.55 -6.75
N ILE A 34 4.78 -6.72 -5.44
CA ILE A 34 6.05 -6.66 -4.72
C ILE A 34 6.43 -8.07 -4.27
N GLU A 35 7.55 -8.58 -4.76
CA GLU A 35 8.09 -9.85 -4.29
C GLU A 35 8.60 -9.71 -2.86
N CYS A 36 8.07 -10.53 -1.96
CA CYS A 36 8.43 -10.54 -0.55
C CYS A 36 9.27 -11.77 -0.22
N TYR A 37 10.36 -11.57 0.52
CA TYR A 37 11.19 -12.69 0.97
C TYR A 37 10.38 -13.64 1.87
N GLU A 38 10.37 -14.93 1.51
CA GLU A 38 9.66 -16.01 2.21
C GLU A 38 8.14 -15.80 2.40
N LYS A 39 7.51 -14.95 1.58
CA LYS A 39 6.05 -14.70 1.63
C LYS A 39 5.46 -14.67 0.23
N ASP A 40 4.14 -14.87 0.14
CA ASP A 40 3.39 -14.61 -1.09
C ASP A 40 3.64 -13.16 -1.53
N PRO A 41 3.62 -12.83 -2.84
CA PRO A 41 3.81 -11.46 -3.28
C PRO A 41 2.78 -10.50 -2.69
N MET A 42 3.21 -9.29 -2.37
CA MET A 42 2.36 -8.23 -1.84
C MET A 42 1.69 -7.47 -2.99
N LEU A 43 0.39 -7.24 -2.87
CA LEU A 43 -0.38 -6.37 -3.75
C LEU A 43 -0.57 -5.02 -3.06
N LEU A 44 0.17 -4.02 -3.52
CA LEU A 44 0.16 -2.68 -2.94
C LEU A 44 -0.50 -1.67 -3.91
N PRO A 45 -1.61 -1.02 -3.54
CA PRO A 45 -2.20 0.04 -4.36
C PRO A 45 -1.18 1.15 -4.71
N GLN A 46 -1.09 1.57 -5.97
CA GLN A 46 -0.08 2.55 -6.39
C GLN A 46 -0.33 3.95 -5.84
N ASN A 47 -1.58 4.26 -5.49
CA ASN A 47 -1.96 5.57 -4.99
C ASN A 47 -1.34 5.89 -3.62
N VAL A 48 -0.92 4.88 -2.85
CA VAL A 48 -0.25 5.09 -1.56
C VAL A 48 1.27 5.26 -1.70
N VAL A 49 1.83 5.17 -2.91
CA VAL A 49 3.28 5.29 -3.16
C VAL A 49 3.58 6.71 -3.66
N LEU A 50 4.35 7.45 -2.87
CA LEU A 50 4.72 8.84 -3.16
C LEU A 50 5.96 8.93 -4.06
N SER A 51 6.92 8.03 -3.88
CA SER A 51 8.14 7.99 -4.70
C SER A 51 8.86 6.63 -4.61
N ALA A 52 9.85 6.43 -5.47
CA ALA A 52 10.75 5.29 -5.44
C ALA A 52 12.20 5.76 -5.49
N LEU A 53 13.06 5.17 -4.65
CA LEU A 53 14.46 5.55 -4.50
C LEU A 53 15.34 4.31 -4.59
N ASP A 54 16.42 4.35 -5.36
CA ASP A 54 17.46 3.33 -5.28
C ASP A 54 18.17 3.44 -3.93
N SER A 55 18.33 2.31 -3.23
CA SER A 55 18.91 2.31 -1.89
C SER A 55 19.61 0.98 -1.59
N ALA A 56 20.50 1.02 -0.60
CA ALA A 56 21.01 -0.21 0.00
C ALA A 56 19.89 -0.87 0.82
N THR A 57 19.76 -2.19 0.73
CA THR A 57 18.65 -2.94 1.35
C THR A 57 18.79 -3.08 2.87
N HIS A 58 20.02 -3.08 3.40
CA HIS A 58 20.32 -3.26 4.83
C HIS A 58 20.39 -1.94 5.61
N VAL A 59 19.46 -1.03 5.35
CA VAL A 59 19.38 0.27 6.05
C VAL A 59 18.10 0.36 6.86
N ASN A 60 18.18 0.94 8.05
CA ASN A 60 17.03 1.16 8.92
C ASN A 60 16.25 2.43 8.55
N THR A 61 16.88 3.34 7.82
CA THR A 61 16.29 4.59 7.36
C THR A 61 16.75 4.93 5.95
N VAL A 62 15.92 5.66 5.22
CA VAL A 62 16.27 6.29 3.93
C VAL A 62 16.04 7.78 3.99
N GLU A 63 16.86 8.55 3.27
CA GLU A 63 16.67 9.99 3.13
C GLU A 63 15.70 10.27 1.98
N TRP A 64 14.60 10.97 2.29
CA TRP A 64 13.62 11.42 1.31
C TRP A 64 13.33 12.89 1.57
N HIS A 65 13.62 13.74 0.58
CA HIS A 65 13.72 15.18 0.80
C HIS A 65 14.66 15.50 1.98
N GLU A 66 14.20 16.24 2.98
CA GLU A 66 14.99 16.62 4.17
C GLU A 66 14.66 15.74 5.40
N VAL A 67 13.91 14.65 5.22
CA VAL A 67 13.50 13.75 6.31
C VAL A 67 14.12 12.36 6.20
N LYS A 68 14.31 11.71 7.35
CA LYS A 68 14.75 10.31 7.43
C LYS A 68 13.54 9.43 7.72
N LEU A 69 13.16 8.63 6.74
CA LEU A 69 12.02 7.73 6.86
C LEU A 69 12.49 6.39 7.42
N PRO A 70 11.79 5.81 8.42
CA PRO A 70 12.07 4.45 8.86
C PRO A 70 11.76 3.45 7.73
N VAL A 71 12.52 2.36 7.69
CA VAL A 71 12.40 1.34 6.67
C VAL A 71 11.72 0.10 7.22
N PHE A 72 10.70 -0.37 6.50
CA PHE A 72 10.19 -1.73 6.61
C PHE A 72 10.70 -2.55 5.42
N SER A 73 11.42 -3.64 5.68
CA SER A 73 12.03 -4.44 4.61
C SER A 73 11.21 -5.69 4.31
N VAL A 74 10.90 -5.86 3.03
CA VAL A 74 10.35 -7.11 2.46
C VAL A 74 11.33 -7.75 1.47
N SER A 75 12.50 -7.14 1.29
CA SER A 75 13.56 -7.61 0.40
C SER A 75 14.30 -8.84 0.93
N ASP A 76 14.96 -9.56 0.03
CA ASP A 76 15.84 -10.70 0.32
C ASP A 76 17.06 -10.21 1.13
N PRO A 77 17.33 -10.78 2.33
CA PRO A 77 18.48 -10.43 3.15
C PRO A 77 19.83 -10.60 2.46
N ASN A 78 19.93 -11.34 1.36
CA ASN A 78 21.16 -11.52 0.60
C ASN A 78 21.36 -10.48 -0.51
N ARG A 79 20.32 -9.72 -0.88
CA ARG A 79 20.46 -8.59 -1.80
C ARG A 79 21.04 -7.41 -1.04
N THR A 80 21.89 -6.63 -1.69
CA THR A 80 22.55 -5.45 -1.12
C THR A 80 22.03 -4.13 -1.70
N LEU A 81 21.38 -4.19 -2.86
CA LEU A 81 20.79 -3.06 -3.57
C LEU A 81 19.33 -3.39 -3.87
N GLY A 82 18.49 -2.38 -3.73
CA GLY A 82 17.05 -2.50 -3.91
C GLY A 82 16.40 -1.14 -4.13
N VAL A 83 15.09 -1.13 -4.08
CA VAL A 83 14.28 0.08 -4.26
C VAL A 83 13.45 0.31 -3.01
N ALA A 84 13.61 1.49 -2.41
CA ALA A 84 12.78 1.97 -1.32
C ALA A 84 11.57 2.72 -1.90
N LEU A 85 10.37 2.18 -1.72
CA LEU A 85 9.14 2.89 -2.03
C LEU A 85 8.75 3.75 -0.84
N VAL A 86 8.58 5.05 -1.04
CA VAL A 86 8.05 5.94 0.00
C VAL A 86 6.54 5.79 0.03
N ILE A 87 6.03 5.33 1.18
CA ILE A 87 4.62 5.06 1.42
C ILE A 87 4.00 6.23 2.16
N GLU A 88 2.82 6.66 1.69
CA GLU A 88 1.98 7.63 2.34
C GLU A 88 1.45 7.11 3.68
N GLY A 89 1.39 7.98 4.69
CA GLY A 89 0.65 7.76 5.93
C GLY A 89 -0.46 8.81 6.05
N ASP A 90 -1.35 8.65 7.02
CA ASP A 90 -2.44 9.60 7.22
C ASP A 90 -1.90 11.00 7.61
N GLU A 91 -0.76 11.02 8.31
CA GLU A 91 0.03 12.23 8.58
C GLU A 91 1.45 12.13 8.01
N ASP A 92 2.09 13.27 7.78
CA ASP A 92 3.45 13.39 7.24
C ASP A 92 4.49 12.57 8.04
N GLU A 93 4.30 12.50 9.36
CA GLU A 93 5.17 11.80 10.31
C GLU A 93 5.01 10.27 10.27
N GLN A 94 3.91 9.80 9.68
CA GLN A 94 3.60 8.37 9.53
C GLN A 94 4.13 7.79 8.22
N ARG A 95 4.76 8.62 7.37
CA ARG A 95 5.42 8.16 6.15
C ARG A 95 6.58 7.24 6.49
N PHE A 96 6.75 6.21 5.68
CA PHE A 96 7.84 5.26 5.82
C PHE A 96 8.31 4.75 4.47
N ALA A 97 9.41 4.03 4.46
CA ALA A 97 9.94 3.41 3.26
C ALA A 97 9.76 1.89 3.28
N LEU A 98 9.15 1.34 2.23
CA LEU A 98 9.06 -0.09 1.99
C LEU A 98 10.24 -0.53 1.10
N MET A 99 11.18 -1.27 1.68
CA MET A 99 12.36 -1.75 0.95
C MET A 99 12.03 -3.01 0.15
N CYS A 100 12.16 -2.90 -1.16
CA CYS A 100 11.90 -3.94 -2.15
C CYS A 100 13.20 -4.42 -2.81
N ASN A 101 13.18 -5.63 -3.36
CA ASN A 101 14.32 -6.19 -4.10
C ASN A 101 14.71 -5.40 -5.35
N GLU A 102 13.73 -4.78 -5.99
CA GLU A 102 13.82 -4.04 -7.25
C GLU A 102 12.52 -3.24 -7.44
N MET A 103 12.45 -2.44 -8.51
CA MET A 103 11.24 -1.68 -8.84
C MET A 103 10.06 -2.66 -9.09
N PRO A 104 8.96 -2.57 -8.32
CA PRO A 104 7.85 -3.50 -8.45
C PRO A 104 7.14 -3.40 -9.80
N LYS A 105 6.51 -4.51 -10.20
CA LYS A 105 5.73 -4.55 -11.44
C LYS A 105 4.39 -3.87 -11.22
N SER A 106 4.05 -2.95 -12.12
CA SER A 106 2.72 -2.33 -12.18
C SER A 106 1.72 -3.29 -12.83
N ILE A 107 0.56 -3.46 -12.21
CA ILE A 107 -0.58 -4.20 -12.74
C ILE A 107 -1.85 -3.37 -12.59
N ARG A 108 -2.71 -3.43 -13.61
CA ARG A 108 -4.06 -2.87 -13.57
C ARG A 108 -5.05 -4.01 -13.49
N LEU A 109 -5.85 -4.04 -12.44
CA LEU A 109 -6.77 -5.13 -12.10
C LEU A 109 -8.20 -4.64 -12.12
N ARG A 110 -9.14 -5.47 -12.55
CA ARG A 110 -10.56 -5.17 -12.31
C ARG A 110 -10.90 -5.59 -10.88
N ILE A 111 -11.65 -4.77 -10.13
CA ILE A 111 -12.02 -5.09 -8.73
C ILE A 111 -12.69 -6.47 -8.63
N SER A 112 -13.52 -6.82 -9.61
CA SER A 112 -14.21 -8.11 -9.66
C SER A 112 -13.29 -9.33 -9.90
N GLU A 113 -12.02 -9.12 -10.26
CA GLU A 113 -11.02 -10.18 -10.44
C GLU A 113 -10.26 -10.48 -9.15
N VAL A 114 -10.35 -9.59 -8.15
CA VAL A 114 -9.73 -9.77 -6.84
C VAL A 114 -10.72 -10.49 -5.95
N VAL A 115 -10.37 -11.71 -5.55
CA VAL A 115 -11.22 -12.57 -4.71
C VAL A 115 -10.58 -12.75 -3.35
N ASP A 116 -11.34 -12.60 -2.29
CA ASP A 116 -10.86 -12.83 -0.93
C ASP A 116 -10.47 -14.30 -0.72
N ASP A 117 -9.27 -14.52 -0.18
CA ASP A 117 -8.84 -15.81 0.36
C ASP A 117 -9.00 -15.79 1.88
N HIS A 118 -10.04 -16.46 2.39
CA HIS A 118 -10.42 -16.48 3.80
C HIS A 118 -9.53 -17.35 4.70
N GLN A 119 -8.27 -17.53 4.32
CA GLN A 119 -7.32 -18.24 5.16
C GLN A 119 -7.00 -17.49 6.46
N THR A 120 -6.53 -18.24 7.46
CA THR A 120 -6.13 -17.67 8.74
C THR A 120 -4.87 -16.82 8.58
N ILE A 121 -4.97 -15.54 8.97
CA ILE A 121 -3.86 -14.60 8.97
C ILE A 121 -3.07 -14.77 10.27
N GLN A 122 -1.80 -15.17 10.17
CA GLN A 122 -0.89 -15.31 11.31
C GLN A 122 0.07 -14.12 11.45
N ASP A 123 0.37 -13.44 10.35
CA ASP A 123 1.23 -12.26 10.32
C ASP A 123 0.36 -10.99 10.34
N ASP A 124 0.50 -10.19 11.38
CA ASP A 124 -0.26 -8.96 11.59
C ASP A 124 0.12 -7.84 10.60
N THR A 125 1.21 -7.96 9.84
CA THR A 125 1.50 -7.04 8.72
C THR A 125 0.67 -7.33 7.48
N ILE A 126 -0.14 -8.40 7.50
CA ILE A 126 -1.03 -8.78 6.40
C ILE A 126 -2.45 -8.44 6.80
N LEU A 127 -3.13 -7.65 5.97
CA LEU A 127 -4.53 -7.29 6.16
C LEU A 127 -5.47 -8.37 5.65
N GLN A 128 -5.18 -8.89 4.45
CA GLN A 128 -6.03 -9.86 3.76
C GLN A 128 -5.21 -10.62 2.72
N TYR A 129 -5.50 -11.90 2.52
CA TYR A 129 -5.01 -12.64 1.36
C TYR A 129 -6.04 -12.59 0.25
N VAL A 130 -5.57 -12.49 -1.00
CA VAL A 130 -6.43 -12.41 -2.18
C VAL A 130 -5.91 -13.29 -3.30
N LEU A 131 -6.82 -13.74 -4.15
CA LEU A 131 -6.54 -14.45 -5.39
C LEU A 131 -6.83 -13.53 -6.57
N ILE A 132 -5.94 -13.58 -7.56
CA ILE A 132 -6.14 -12.99 -8.88
C ILE A 132 -5.87 -14.08 -9.90
N GLY A 133 -6.94 -14.62 -10.48
CA GLY A 133 -6.88 -15.88 -11.21
C GLY A 133 -6.38 -17.00 -10.29
N ASP A 134 -5.32 -17.70 -10.71
CA ASP A 134 -4.70 -18.79 -9.93
C ASP A 134 -3.53 -18.33 -9.05
N SER A 135 -3.21 -17.02 -9.06
CA SER A 135 -2.10 -16.45 -8.31
C SER A 135 -2.57 -15.87 -6.98
N LYS A 136 -1.78 -16.13 -5.94
CA LYS A 136 -2.06 -15.67 -4.59
C LYS A 136 -1.21 -14.47 -4.23
N TYR A 137 -1.83 -13.52 -3.55
CA TYR A 137 -1.22 -12.29 -3.08
C TYR A 137 -1.68 -11.99 -1.67
N HIS A 138 -0.99 -11.06 -1.01
CA HIS A 138 -1.46 -10.47 0.23
C HIS A 138 -1.53 -8.95 0.14
N VAL A 139 -2.56 -8.37 0.74
CA VAL A 139 -2.70 -6.93 0.92
C VAL A 139 -2.04 -6.57 2.26
N PRO A 140 -1.12 -5.59 2.31
CA PRO A 140 -0.42 -5.22 3.52
C PRO A 140 -1.33 -4.46 4.49
N ASN A 141 -1.10 -4.64 5.79
CA ASN A 141 -1.66 -3.81 6.83
C ASN A 141 -0.69 -2.66 7.16
N LEU A 142 -0.87 -1.52 6.49
CA LEU A 142 0.04 -0.38 6.61
C LEU A 142 0.13 0.15 8.05
N SER A 143 -0.99 0.25 8.76
CA SER A 143 -1.03 0.70 10.16
C SER A 143 -0.24 -0.23 11.10
N ARG A 144 -0.32 -1.55 10.88
CA ARG A 144 0.49 -2.52 11.64
C ARG A 144 1.96 -2.45 11.29
N ILE A 145 2.30 -2.24 10.02
CA ILE A 145 3.68 -2.03 9.57
C ILE A 145 4.27 -0.78 10.23
N GLN A 146 3.55 0.35 10.19
CA GLN A 146 3.93 1.60 10.85
C GLN A 146 4.20 1.40 12.34
N THR A 147 3.27 0.74 13.04
CA THR A 147 3.44 0.40 14.47
C THR A 147 4.70 -0.44 14.72
N LYS A 148 4.97 -1.45 13.88
CA LYS A 148 6.15 -2.32 14.02
C LYS A 148 7.48 -1.59 13.84
N ILE A 149 7.52 -0.57 12.99
CA ILE A 149 8.72 0.26 12.77
C ILE A 149 8.79 1.48 13.70
N GLY A 150 7.90 1.56 14.70
CA GLY A 150 7.94 2.56 15.76
C GLY A 150 7.22 3.87 15.45
N LEU A 151 6.39 3.91 14.40
CA LEU A 151 5.52 5.05 14.10
C LEU A 151 4.16 4.89 14.82
N SER A 152 3.58 6.00 15.24
CA SER A 152 2.19 6.03 15.70
C SER A 152 1.27 5.79 14.50
N ALA A 153 0.46 4.73 14.56
CA ALA A 153 -0.59 4.45 13.58
C ALA A 153 -1.82 5.34 13.81
#